data_AF-A0A257KGX8-F1
#
_entry.id   AF-A0A257KGX8-F1
#
_cell.length_a   1.000
_cell.length_b   1.000
_cell.length_c   1.000
_cell.angle_alpha   90.00
_cell.angle_beta   90.00
_cell.angle_gamma   90.00
#
_symmetry.space_group_name_H-M   'P 1'
#
loop_
_entity.id
_entity.type
_entity.pdbx_description
1 polymer ?
#
loop_
_entity_poly.entity_id
_entity_poly.type
_entity_poly.pdbx_seq_one_letter_code
_entity_poly.pdbx_strand_id
1 'polypeptide(L)'
;MVQIGRCLDFPAMPRTTFKDRFPQRDAPAAKLLALNVKRTRKRRGLTQDDLAAHLDVEQSAVSLIENARANPSLLLLDAMAKALGCRMKDLFDDAPQKDDR
;
A
#
# COMPACT_ATOMS: atom_id res chain seq x y z
N MET A 1 -53.99 10.42 17.07
CA MET A 1 -53.09 9.25 17.27
C MET A 1 -51.98 9.34 16.23
N VAL A 2 -50.85 9.97 16.56
CA VAL A 2 -49.66 9.96 15.70
C VAL A 2 -48.78 8.81 16.18
N GLN A 3 -48.78 7.70 15.44
CA GLN A 3 -47.85 6.59 15.67
C GLN A 3 -46.46 7.06 15.27
N ILE A 4 -45.69 7.51 16.27
CA ILE A 4 -44.25 7.66 16.19
C ILE A 4 -43.69 6.27 15.85
N GLY A 5 -43.21 6.12 14.63
CA GLY A 5 -42.61 4.89 14.13
C GLY A 5 -41.50 4.45 15.09
N ARG A 6 -41.55 3.17 15.47
CA ARG A 6 -40.56 2.49 16.30
C ARG A 6 -39.15 2.83 15.79
N CYS A 7 -38.26 3.25 16.68
CA CYS A 7 -36.83 3.11 16.47
C CYS A 7 -36.58 1.69 15.98
N LEU A 8 -36.12 1.54 14.75
CA LEU A 8 -35.57 0.27 14.29
C LEU A 8 -34.31 0.04 15.13
N ASP A 9 -34.31 -1.03 15.92
CA ASP A 9 -33.11 -1.56 16.56
C ASP A 9 -32.13 -1.96 15.46
N PHE A 10 -31.27 -1.03 15.03
CA PHE A 10 -30.16 -1.35 14.16
C PHE A 10 -29.19 -2.25 14.94
N PRO A 11 -28.87 -3.46 14.46
CA PRO A 11 -27.92 -4.33 15.14
C PRO A 11 -26.57 -3.60 15.24
N ALA A 12 -25.92 -3.71 16.40
CA ALA A 12 -24.57 -3.17 16.58
C ALA A 12 -23.65 -3.71 15.47
N MET A 13 -23.15 -2.82 14.60
CA MET A 13 -22.23 -3.24 13.55
C MET A 13 -20.92 -3.74 14.18
N PRO A 14 -20.38 -4.88 13.72
CA PRO A 14 -19.11 -5.37 14.24
C PRO A 14 -18.02 -4.34 13.96
N ARG A 15 -17.26 -3.99 14.99
CA ARG A 15 -16.05 -3.16 14.82
C ARG A 15 -15.05 -3.95 13.98
N THR A 16 -14.92 -3.59 12.70
CA THR A 16 -13.95 -4.23 11.81
C THR A 16 -12.53 -3.88 12.26
N THR A 17 -11.67 -4.89 12.38
CA THR A 17 -10.28 -4.64 12.76
C THR A 17 -9.47 -4.13 11.56
N PHE A 18 -8.25 -3.64 11.81
CA PHE A 18 -7.35 -3.28 10.72
C PHE A 18 -7.02 -4.47 9.81
N LYS A 19 -6.87 -5.67 10.37
CA LYS A 19 -6.53 -6.88 9.60
C LYS A 19 -7.68 -7.32 8.70
N ASP A 20 -8.92 -7.13 9.15
CA ASP A 20 -10.11 -7.45 8.34
C ASP A 20 -10.24 -6.50 7.15
N ARG A 21 -9.98 -5.20 7.36
CA ARG A 21 -10.03 -4.18 6.31
C ARG A 21 -8.87 -4.28 5.32
N PHE A 22 -7.68 -4.63 5.82
CA PHE A 22 -6.45 -4.69 5.05
C PHE A 22 -5.75 -6.04 5.23
N PRO A 23 -6.28 -7.10 4.62
CA PRO A 23 -5.66 -8.41 4.68
C PRO A 23 -4.29 -8.39 3.97
N GLN A 24 -3.36 -9.18 4.49
CA GLN A 24 -2.09 -9.40 3.81
C GLN A 24 -2.35 -10.28 2.59
N ARG A 25 -1.83 -9.87 1.43
CA ARG A 25 -2.00 -10.58 0.16
C ARG A 25 -0.87 -11.58 -0.01
N ASP A 26 -1.24 -12.82 -0.33
CA ASP A 26 -0.27 -13.89 -0.55
C ASP A 26 0.25 -14.01 -1.98
N ALA A 27 -0.30 -13.21 -2.90
CA ALA A 27 0.09 -13.19 -4.30
C ALA A 27 1.60 -12.91 -4.47
N PRO A 28 2.34 -13.69 -5.28
CA PRO A 28 3.77 -13.49 -5.50
C PRO A 28 4.12 -12.05 -5.91
N ALA A 29 3.35 -11.47 -6.83
CA ALA A 29 3.55 -10.09 -7.28
C ALA A 29 3.42 -9.07 -6.14
N ALA A 30 2.49 -9.26 -5.21
CA ALA A 30 2.33 -8.37 -4.05
C ALA A 30 3.51 -8.48 -3.08
N LYS A 31 4.04 -9.69 -2.88
CA LYS A 31 5.23 -9.94 -2.05
C LYS A 31 6.49 -9.29 -2.65
N LEU A 32 6.70 -9.46 -3.96
CA LEU A 32 7.82 -8.86 -4.69
C LEU A 32 7.75 -7.34 -4.66
N LEU A 33 6.56 -6.77 -4.96
CA LEU A 33 6.34 -5.33 -4.88
C LEU A 33 6.67 -4.77 -3.50
N ALA A 34 6.11 -5.37 -2.45
CA ALA A 34 6.32 -4.95 -1.07
C ALA A 34 7.81 -4.96 -0.69
N LEU A 35 8.51 -6.04 -1.03
CA LEU A 35 9.94 -6.20 -0.75
C LEU A 35 10.79 -5.18 -1.52
N ASN A 36 10.55 -5.02 -2.82
CA ASN A 36 11.37 -4.18 -3.68
C ASN A 36 11.16 -2.69 -3.44
N VAL A 37 9.92 -2.25 -3.16
CA VAL A 37 9.64 -0.86 -2.74
C VAL A 37 10.40 -0.56 -1.44
N LYS A 38 10.25 -1.42 -0.42
CA LYS A 38 10.91 -1.24 0.88
C LYS A 38 12.42 -1.23 0.77
N ARG A 39 12.99 -2.14 -0.01
CA ARG A 39 14.43 -2.25 -0.24
C ARG A 39 14.98 -1.03 -0.97
N THR A 40 14.34 -0.61 -2.04
CA THR A 40 14.78 0.53 -2.86
C THR A 40 14.67 1.84 -2.10
N ARG A 41 13.56 2.03 -1.38
CA ARG A 41 13.36 3.20 -0.50
C ARG A 41 14.47 3.30 0.55
N LYS A 42 14.76 2.21 1.25
CA LYS A 42 15.84 2.16 2.26
C LYS A 42 17.22 2.42 1.66
N ARG A 43 17.51 1.87 0.48
CA ARG A 43 18.77 2.14 -0.25
C ARG A 43 18.96 3.62 -0.57
N ARG A 44 17.86 4.34 -0.82
CA ARG A 44 17.87 5.78 -1.07
C ARG A 44 17.83 6.64 0.19
N GLY A 45 17.82 6.03 1.38
CA GLY A 45 17.77 6.77 2.65
C GLY A 45 16.43 7.46 2.92
N LEU A 46 15.36 7.10 2.19
CA LEU A 46 14.05 7.71 2.34
C LEU A 46 13.26 7.06 3.48
N THR A 47 12.56 7.85 4.28
CA THR A 47 11.51 7.37 5.20
C THR A 47 10.22 7.03 4.44
N GLN A 48 9.26 6.38 5.11
CA GLN A 48 7.95 6.12 4.48
C GLN A 48 7.20 7.42 4.21
N ASP A 49 7.33 8.41 5.10
CA ASP A 49 6.78 9.76 4.91
C ASP A 49 7.42 10.46 3.71
N ASP A 50 8.74 10.36 3.53
CA ASP A 50 9.42 10.98 2.38
C ASP A 50 8.90 10.40 1.05
N LEU A 51 8.79 9.07 0.97
CA LEU A 51 8.24 8.43 -0.24
C LEU A 51 6.77 8.82 -0.44
N ALA A 52 5.99 8.92 0.62
CA ALA A 52 4.59 9.32 0.54
C ALA A 52 4.45 10.75 0.01
N ALA A 53 5.29 11.67 0.49
CA ALA A 53 5.36 13.05 0.02
C ALA A 53 5.74 13.14 -1.46
N HIS A 54 6.68 12.31 -1.94
CA HIS A 54 7.02 12.23 -3.36
C HIS A 54 5.87 11.73 -4.26
N LEU A 55 4.92 10.99 -3.69
CA LEU A 55 3.81 10.37 -4.41
C LEU A 55 2.48 11.10 -4.22
N ASP A 56 2.45 12.15 -3.39
CA ASP A 56 1.24 12.85 -2.96
C ASP A 56 0.19 11.89 -2.37
N VAL A 57 0.65 11.01 -1.47
CA VAL A 57 -0.21 10.07 -0.74
C VAL A 57 0.06 10.13 0.76
N GLU A 58 -0.85 9.53 1.53
CA GLU A 58 -0.66 9.31 2.96
C GLU A 58 0.44 8.27 3.24
N GLN A 59 1.22 8.47 4.31
CA GLN A 59 2.24 7.49 4.74
C GLN A 59 1.66 6.09 4.98
N SER A 60 0.40 6.03 5.42
CA SER A 60 -0.30 4.76 5.61
C SER A 60 -0.45 3.96 4.31
N ALA A 61 -0.57 4.62 3.15
CA ALA A 61 -0.60 3.93 1.86
C ALA A 61 0.73 3.26 1.55
N VAL A 62 1.86 3.96 1.77
CA VAL A 62 3.20 3.40 1.62
C VAL A 62 3.39 2.21 2.57
N SER A 63 2.96 2.34 3.83
CA SER A 63 3.00 1.24 4.81
C SER A 63 2.19 0.02 4.35
N LEU A 64 0.98 0.22 3.83
CA LEU A 64 0.16 -0.87 3.30
C LEU A 64 0.83 -1.56 2.09
N ILE A 65 1.46 -0.79 1.20
CA ILE A 65 2.20 -1.33 0.04
C ILE A 65 3.39 -2.17 0.52
N GLU A 66 4.22 -1.64 1.41
CA GLU A 66 5.42 -2.33 1.93
C GLU A 66 5.11 -3.58 2.77
N ASN A 67 3.86 -3.75 3.20
CA ASN A 67 3.38 -4.91 3.93
C ASN A 67 2.53 -5.86 3.07
N ALA A 68 2.47 -5.68 1.75
CA ALA A 68 1.64 -6.45 0.83
C ALA A 68 0.14 -6.42 1.17
N ARG A 69 -0.35 -5.30 1.72
CA ARG A 69 -1.75 -5.09 2.16
C ARG A 69 -2.52 -4.12 1.28
N ALA A 70 -1.89 -3.53 0.26
CA ALA A 70 -2.52 -2.67 -0.74
C ALA A 70 -2.68 -3.37 -2.09
N ASN A 71 -3.54 -2.82 -2.94
CA ASN A 71 -3.58 -3.05 -4.39
C ASN A 71 -3.39 -1.70 -5.10
N PRO A 72 -2.15 -1.22 -5.23
CA PRO A 72 -1.89 0.09 -5.82
C PRO A 72 -2.28 0.10 -7.30
N SER A 73 -2.75 1.26 -7.79
CA SER A 73 -3.06 1.43 -9.21
C SER A 73 -1.79 1.42 -10.06
N LEU A 74 -1.94 1.16 -11.36
CA LEU A 74 -0.81 1.23 -12.29
C LEU A 74 -0.15 2.61 -12.32
N LEU A 75 -0.94 3.69 -12.18
CA LEU A 75 -0.42 5.05 -12.12
C LEU A 75 0.43 5.29 -10.86
N LEU A 76 0.01 4.75 -9.71
CA LEU A 76 0.79 4.84 -8.48
C LEU A 76 2.08 4.00 -8.57
N LEU A 77 2.03 2.84 -9.23
CA LEU A 77 3.23 2.05 -9.52
C LEU A 77 4.24 2.81 -10.41
N ASP A 78 3.75 3.52 -11.43
CA ASP A 78 4.61 4.33 -12.30
C ASP A 78 5.23 5.51 -11.55
N ALA A 79 4.43 6.21 -10.73
CA ALA A 79 4.91 7.27 -9.85
C ALA A 79 5.95 6.74 -8.84
N MET A 80 5.71 5.55 -8.25
CA MET A 80 6.65 4.88 -7.36
C MET A 80 7.97 4.56 -8.05
N ALA A 81 7.95 3.99 -9.25
CA ALA A 81 9.15 3.69 -10.01
C ALA A 81 9.99 4.96 -10.27
N LYS A 82 9.32 6.07 -10.62
CA LYS A 82 9.96 7.38 -10.83
C LYS A 82 10.55 7.95 -9.54
N ALA A 83 9.79 7.97 -8.44
CA ALA A 83 10.26 8.47 -7.14
C ALA A 83 11.43 7.64 -6.59
N LEU A 84 11.37 6.33 -6.78
CA LEU A 84 12.43 5.38 -6.42
C LEU A 84 13.53 5.28 -7.47
N GLY A 85 13.45 6.06 -8.55
CA GLY A 85 14.33 6.07 -9.72
C GLY A 85 14.81 4.68 -10.13
N CYS A 86 13.86 3.77 -10.30
CA CYS A 86 14.06 2.44 -10.87
C CYS A 86 13.07 2.24 -12.02
N ARG A 87 13.24 1.16 -12.79
CA ARG A 87 12.28 0.81 -13.84
C ARG A 87 11.10 0.07 -13.22
N MET A 88 9.94 0.13 -13.87
CA MET A 88 8.73 -0.59 -13.45
C MET A 88 8.98 -2.08 -13.19
N LYS A 89 9.74 -2.75 -14.07
CA LYS A 89 10.08 -4.18 -13.90
C LYS A 89 10.86 -4.46 -12.62
N ASP A 90 11.67 -3.50 -12.17
CA ASP A 90 12.52 -3.64 -11.00
C ASP A 90 11.70 -3.62 -9.68
N LEU A 91 10.42 -3.24 -9.73
CA LEU A 91 9.48 -3.38 -8.63
C LEU A 91 9.01 -4.84 -8.45
N PHE A 92 9.12 -5.67 -9.49
CA PHE A 92 8.63 -7.05 -9.51
C PHE A 92 9.75 -8.07 -9.75
N ASP A 93 11.00 -7.63 -9.78
CA ASP A 93 12.16 -8.50 -9.98
C ASP A 93 12.42 -9.33 -8.72
N ASP A 94 12.71 -10.62 -8.89
CA ASP A 94 13.11 -11.53 -7.81
C ASP A 94 14.63 -11.51 -7.57
N ALA A 95 15.40 -10.94 -8.51
CA ALA A 95 16.81 -10.71 -8.36
C ALA A 95 17.13 -9.41 -7.59
N PRO A 96 18.27 -9.35 -6.88
CA PRO A 96 18.75 -8.09 -6.34
C PRO A 96 19.00 -7.07 -7.46
N GLN A 97 18.32 -5.92 -7.39
CA GLN A 97 18.52 -4.80 -8.33
C GLN A 97 20.02 -4.52 -8.53
N LYS A 98 20.50 -4.68 -9.76
CA LYS A 98 21.78 -4.13 -10.20
C LYS A 98 21.58 -2.62 -10.37
N ASP A 99 22.45 -1.83 -9.76
CA ASP A 99 22.51 -0.40 -10.05
C ASP A 99 23.03 -0.25 -11.48
N ASP A 100 22.12 -0.13 -12.44
CA ASP A 100 22.43 0.34 -13.80
C ASP A 100 22.78 1.84 -13.67
N ARG A 101 24.03 2.15 -13.29
CA ARG A 101 24.60 3.51 -13.33
C ARG A 101 24.87 3.92 -14.77
#